data_AF-A0A971FE95-F1
#
_entry.id   AF-A0A971FE95-F1
#
_cell.length_a   1.000
_cell.length_b   1.000
_cell.length_c   1.000
_cell.angle_alpha   90.00
_cell.angle_beta   90.00
_cell.angle_gamma   90.00
#
_symmetry.space_group_name_H-M   'P 1'
#
loop_
_entity.id
_entity.type
_entity.pdbx_description
1 polymer ?
#
loop_
_entity_poly.entity_id
_entity_poly.type
_entity_poly.pdbx_seq_one_letter_code
_entity_poly.pdbx_strand_id
1 'polypeptide(L)'
;MRNIRCSLVILVGILCMPGAWAHRYIENEGIHTSAESAIPIGDIDVSQVAYHEATSDSAQLWLSFEAEAGVIASIEIGVPQIDRYESLRPAFILLGPGLPALENSPVEVPEGYTVVSFTPRTR
;
A
#
# COMPACT_ATOMS: atom_id res chain seq x y z
N MET A 1 -55.02 2.29 -6.78
CA MET A 1 -53.82 3.16 -6.88
C MET A 1 -52.63 2.39 -6.30
N ARG A 2 -51.60 2.17 -7.11
CA ARG A 2 -50.68 1.02 -7.09
C ARG A 2 -49.25 1.54 -6.89
N ASN A 3 -48.93 2.09 -5.71
CA ASN A 3 -47.68 2.87 -5.57
C ASN A 3 -46.93 2.69 -4.23
N ILE A 4 -47.49 2.03 -3.21
CA ILE A 4 -46.90 2.02 -1.85
C ILE A 4 -45.89 0.88 -1.64
N ARG A 5 -45.93 -0.19 -2.46
CA ARG A 5 -45.03 -1.36 -2.32
C ARG A 5 -43.60 -1.11 -2.82
N CYS A 6 -43.39 -0.16 -3.73
CA CYS A 6 -42.04 0.16 -4.22
C CYS A 6 -41.20 0.94 -3.19
N SER A 7 -41.82 1.76 -2.34
CA SER A 7 -41.09 2.63 -1.40
C SER A 7 -40.43 1.88 -0.24
N LEU A 8 -41.02 0.77 0.23
CA LEU A 8 -40.44 -0.02 1.32
C LEU A 8 -39.21 -0.83 0.87
N VAL A 9 -39.19 -1.31 -0.38
CA VAL A 9 -38.09 -2.09 -0.95
C VAL A 9 -36.82 -1.24 -1.13
N ILE A 10 -36.98 0.05 -1.47
CA ILE A 10 -35.85 0.96 -1.67
C ILE A 10 -35.16 1.31 -0.34
N LEU A 11 -35.91 1.49 0.75
CA LEU A 11 -35.34 1.84 2.06
C LEU A 11 -34.52 0.70 2.67
N VAL A 12 -34.97 -0.55 2.52
CA VAL A 12 -34.24 -1.74 3.00
C VAL A 12 -32.96 -1.97 2.19
N GLY A 13 -32.98 -1.67 0.88
CA GLY A 13 -31.80 -1.82 0.01
C GLY A 13 -30.64 -0.88 0.37
N ILE A 14 -30.94 0.35 0.84
CA ILE A 14 -29.91 1.33 1.21
C ILE A 14 -29.19 0.94 2.51
N LEU A 15 -29.90 0.34 3.48
CA LEU A 15 -29.34 -0.05 4.77
C LEU A 15 -28.42 -1.28 4.71
N CYS A 16 -28.49 -2.06 3.62
CA CYS A 16 -27.65 -3.25 3.41
C CYS A 16 -26.46 -3.01 2.48
N MET A 17 -26.20 -1.77 2.06
CA MET A 17 -25.01 -1.49 1.27
C MET A 17 -23.78 -1.52 2.18
N PRO A 18 -22.81 -2.44 1.97
CA PRO A 18 -21.52 -2.32 2.62
C PRO A 18 -20.94 -0.95 2.27
N GLY A 19 -20.43 -0.23 3.27
CA GLY A 19 -19.82 1.07 3.03
C GLY A 19 -18.73 0.93 1.97
N ALA A 20 -18.92 1.55 0.81
CA ALA A 20 -17.91 1.61 -0.23
C ALA A 20 -16.84 2.63 0.21
N TRP A 21 -15.82 2.15 0.91
CA TRP A 21 -14.70 2.98 1.36
C TRP A 21 -13.70 3.03 0.22
N ALA A 22 -13.84 4.04 -0.65
CA ALA A 22 -13.05 4.10 -1.88
C ALA A 22 -11.55 4.35 -1.63
N HIS A 23 -11.14 4.88 -0.47
CA HIS A 23 -9.72 5.04 -0.09
C HIS A 23 -9.58 4.96 1.44
N ARG A 24 -8.82 4.01 1.97
CA ARG A 24 -8.52 3.91 3.40
C ARG A 24 -7.18 4.59 3.70
N TYR A 25 -7.22 5.69 4.45
CA TYR A 25 -5.99 6.29 4.98
C TYR A 25 -5.38 5.38 6.05
N ILE A 26 -4.07 5.22 5.99
CA ILE A 26 -3.26 4.52 6.98
C ILE A 26 -2.36 5.55 7.65
N GLU A 27 -2.46 5.65 8.96
CA GLU A 27 -1.62 6.53 9.77
C GLU A 27 -0.16 6.07 9.74
N ASN A 28 0.76 7.04 9.66
CA ASN A 28 2.20 6.80 9.67
C ASN A 28 2.84 7.75 10.66
N GLU A 29 3.24 7.21 11.82
CA GLU A 29 3.86 7.97 12.90
C GLU A 29 5.37 8.19 12.70
N GLY A 30 5.94 7.69 11.60
CA GLY A 30 7.36 7.83 11.27
C GLY A 30 8.29 6.85 12.00
N ILE A 31 7.74 5.85 12.70
CA ILE A 31 8.50 4.84 13.45
C ILE A 31 8.69 3.52 12.68
N HIS A 32 8.13 3.41 11.48
CA HIS A 32 8.05 2.18 10.70
C HIS A 32 9.26 2.02 9.77
N THR A 33 10.42 1.78 10.37
CA THR A 33 11.75 1.87 9.71
C THR A 33 12.41 0.53 9.42
N SER A 34 11.75 -0.60 9.73
CA SER A 34 12.25 -1.95 9.48
C SER A 34 11.12 -2.93 9.18
N ALA A 35 11.46 -4.16 8.76
CA ALA A 35 10.49 -5.22 8.53
C ALA A 35 9.66 -5.55 9.80
N GLU A 36 10.29 -5.51 10.98
CA GLU A 36 9.66 -5.80 12.27
C GLU A 36 8.70 -4.72 12.72
N SER A 37 8.93 -3.48 12.27
CA SER A 37 8.12 -2.30 12.61
C SER A 37 7.20 -1.87 11.47
N ALA A 38 7.06 -2.67 10.40
CA ALA A 38 6.27 -2.34 9.23
C ALA A 38 4.78 -2.08 9.56
N ILE A 39 4.15 -1.16 8.83
CA ILE A 39 2.72 -0.90 8.98
C ILE A 39 1.92 -2.03 8.31
N PRO A 40 1.05 -2.76 9.04
CA PRO A 40 0.20 -3.78 8.44
C PRO A 40 -0.92 -3.12 7.64
N ILE A 41 -0.88 -3.22 6.31
CA ILE A 41 -1.91 -2.63 5.45
C ILE A 41 -3.19 -3.49 5.39
N GLY A 42 -3.16 -4.74 5.85
CA GLY A 42 -4.35 -5.60 5.92
C GLY A 42 -4.84 -6.06 4.55
N ASP A 43 -6.13 -5.92 4.28
CA ASP A 43 -6.76 -6.39 3.04
C ASP A 43 -6.32 -5.58 1.81
N ILE A 44 -5.54 -6.21 0.93
CA ILE A 44 -4.96 -5.58 -0.26
C ILE A 44 -5.95 -5.39 -1.42
N ASP A 45 -7.17 -5.95 -1.32
CA ASP A 45 -8.24 -5.67 -2.30
C ASP A 45 -8.91 -4.30 -2.04
N VAL A 46 -8.69 -3.73 -0.85
CA VAL A 46 -9.13 -2.38 -0.51
C VAL A 46 -8.05 -1.38 -0.92
N SER A 47 -8.42 -0.31 -1.63
CA SER A 47 -7.48 0.78 -1.92
C SER A 47 -7.12 1.54 -0.65
N GLN A 48 -5.82 1.69 -0.39
CA GLN A 48 -5.30 2.33 0.83
C GLN A 48 -4.13 3.25 0.51
N VAL A 49 -3.92 4.25 1.37
CA VAL A 49 -2.87 5.25 1.18
C VAL A 49 -2.17 5.55 2.49
N ALA A 50 -0.84 5.54 2.46
CA ALA A 50 0.03 6.05 3.50
C ALA A 50 0.85 7.22 2.94
N TYR A 51 1.06 8.24 3.76
CA TYR A 51 1.97 9.34 3.42
C TYR A 51 3.25 9.20 4.23
N HIS A 52 4.38 9.51 3.62
CA HIS A 52 5.68 9.47 4.25
C HIS A 52 6.50 10.69 3.84
N GLU A 53 7.03 11.40 4.83
CA GLU A 53 7.97 12.48 4.60
C GLU A 53 9.38 11.91 4.51
N ALA A 54 9.86 11.68 3.28
CA ALA A 54 11.21 11.20 3.06
C ALA A 54 12.25 12.27 3.43
N THR A 55 13.17 11.91 4.32
CA THR A 55 14.33 12.69 4.76
C THR A 55 15.60 11.84 4.71
N SER A 56 16.78 12.42 4.98
CA SER A 56 18.01 11.64 5.10
C SER A 56 17.95 10.60 6.23
N ASP A 57 17.24 10.95 7.30
CA ASP A 57 17.21 10.17 8.54
C ASP A 57 16.03 9.18 8.55
N SER A 58 15.05 9.41 7.67
CA SER A 58 13.86 8.58 7.48
C SER A 58 13.55 8.52 5.98
N ALA A 59 14.31 7.69 5.27
CA ALA A 59 14.25 7.60 3.80
C ALA A 59 13.29 6.50 3.29
N GLN A 60 12.74 5.70 4.20
CA GLN A 60 12.00 4.48 3.89
C GLN A 60 10.72 4.40 4.71
N LEU A 61 9.67 3.86 4.07
CA LEU A 61 8.45 3.43 4.73
C LEU A 61 8.31 1.92 4.54
N TRP A 62 8.16 1.19 5.65
CA TRP A 62 7.94 -0.24 5.63
C TRP A 62 6.46 -0.57 5.78
N LEU A 63 5.95 -1.38 4.86
CA LEU A 63 4.56 -1.86 4.82
C LEU A 63 4.56 -3.40 4.78
N SER A 64 3.61 -4.02 5.46
CA SER A 64 3.44 -5.49 5.48
C SER A 64 2.00 -5.87 5.12
N PHE A 65 1.87 -6.98 4.41
CA PHE A 65 0.60 -7.59 4.05
C PHE A 65 0.77 -9.09 3.88
N GLU A 66 -0.35 -9.80 3.99
CA GLU A 66 -0.46 -11.23 3.69
C GLU A 66 -1.15 -11.39 2.34
N ALA A 67 -0.66 -12.31 1.52
CA ALA A 67 -1.25 -12.63 0.23
C ALA A 67 -1.01 -14.09 -0.16
N GLU A 68 -1.94 -14.66 -0.90
CA GLU A 68 -1.77 -15.98 -1.51
C GLU A 68 -1.16 -15.87 -2.92
N ALA A 69 -0.52 -16.96 -3.38
CA ALA A 69 0.03 -17.01 -4.72
C ALA A 69 -1.08 -16.82 -5.78
N GLY A 70 -0.86 -15.89 -6.71
CA GLY A 70 -1.82 -15.56 -7.76
C GLY A 70 -2.66 -14.30 -7.48
N VAL A 71 -2.58 -13.72 -6.28
CA VAL A 71 -3.18 -12.41 -5.99
C VAL A 71 -2.39 -11.30 -6.69
N ILE A 72 -3.10 -10.30 -7.21
CA ILE A 72 -2.52 -9.13 -7.88
C ILE A 72 -2.59 -7.93 -6.93
N ALA A 73 -1.45 -7.54 -6.38
CA ALA A 73 -1.32 -6.28 -5.65
C ALA A 73 -0.99 -5.15 -6.63
N SER A 74 -1.78 -4.06 -6.62
CA SER A 74 -1.50 -2.85 -7.38
C SER A 74 -0.86 -1.81 -6.47
N ILE A 75 0.35 -1.37 -6.81
CA ILE A 75 1.14 -0.44 -5.99
C ILE A 75 1.47 0.79 -6.81
N GLU A 76 1.07 1.94 -6.29
CA GLU A 76 1.32 3.25 -6.89
C GLU A 76 2.11 4.12 -5.91
N ILE A 77 3.22 4.69 -6.37
CA ILE A 77 4.02 5.62 -5.57
C ILE A 77 4.02 6.98 -6.26
N GLY A 78 3.43 7.96 -5.57
CA GLY A 78 3.40 9.36 -5.99
C GLY A 78 4.41 10.21 -5.24
N VAL A 79 4.97 11.21 -5.92
CA VAL A 79 5.80 12.26 -5.31
C VAL A 79 5.15 13.61 -5.61
N PRO A 80 4.91 14.47 -4.60
CA PRO A 80 4.38 15.81 -4.85
C PRO A 80 5.31 16.61 -5.78
N GLN A 81 4.74 17.31 -6.76
CA GLN A 81 5.49 18.14 -7.70
C GLN A 81 5.82 19.50 -7.07
N ILE A 82 6.80 19.52 -6.16
CA ILE A 82 7.32 20.72 -5.49
C ILE A 82 8.85 20.67 -5.45
N ASP A 83 9.49 21.84 -5.40
CA ASP A 83 10.97 21.99 -5.49
C ASP A 83 11.72 21.07 -4.52
N ARG A 84 11.21 20.92 -3.29
CA ARG A 84 11.80 20.04 -2.26
C ARG A 84 11.96 18.59 -2.71
N TYR A 85 11.09 18.08 -3.58
CA TYR A 85 11.07 16.67 -4.00
C TYR A 85 11.47 16.45 -5.45
N GLU A 86 11.97 17.48 -6.14
CA GLU A 86 12.37 17.39 -7.56
C GLU A 86 13.40 16.29 -7.82
N SER A 87 14.32 16.09 -6.88
CA SER A 87 15.39 15.09 -6.94
C SER A 87 14.98 13.72 -6.39
N LEU A 88 13.82 13.60 -5.73
CA LEU A 88 13.39 12.36 -5.12
C LEU A 88 13.04 11.34 -6.22
N ARG A 89 13.61 10.14 -6.10
CA ARG A 89 13.34 9.01 -7.00
C ARG A 89 12.88 7.82 -6.16
N PRO A 90 11.57 7.64 -5.96
CA PRO A 90 11.07 6.56 -5.11
C PRO A 90 11.35 5.22 -5.77
N ALA A 91 11.95 4.31 -5.03
CA ALA A 91 12.04 2.90 -5.42
C ALA A 91 11.04 2.10 -4.59
N PHE A 92 10.53 1.02 -5.17
CA PHE A 92 9.71 0.04 -4.46
C PHE A 92 10.52 -1.25 -4.31
N ILE A 93 10.58 -1.78 -3.10
CA ILE A 93 11.26 -3.04 -2.79
C ILE A 93 10.23 -3.98 -2.21
N LEU A 94 10.10 -5.15 -2.80
CA LEU A 94 9.23 -6.20 -2.30
C LEU A 94 10.08 -7.33 -1.72
N LEU A 95 9.80 -7.68 -0.47
CA LEU A 95 10.40 -8.81 0.21
C LEU A 95 9.33 -9.89 0.35
N GLY A 96 9.70 -11.13 0.08
CA GLY A 96 8.79 -12.27 0.23
C GLY A 96 9.50 -13.59 -0.04
N PRO A 97 8.96 -14.71 0.45
CA PRO A 97 9.52 -16.02 0.17
C PRO A 97 9.42 -16.35 -1.33
N GLY A 98 10.48 -16.93 -1.89
CA GLY A 98 10.48 -17.44 -3.27
C GLY A 98 10.49 -16.38 -4.38
N LEU A 99 10.70 -15.10 -4.05
CA LEU A 99 10.98 -14.06 -5.05
C LEU A 99 12.37 -14.27 -5.68
N PRO A 100 12.63 -13.74 -6.90
CA PRO A 100 13.98 -13.71 -7.45
C PRO A 100 14.93 -13.00 -6.49
N ALA A 101 16.09 -13.60 -6.19
CA ALA A 101 17.06 -12.98 -5.28
C ALA A 101 17.90 -11.92 -5.99
N LEU A 102 17.98 -10.72 -5.41
CA LEU A 102 19.01 -9.74 -5.77
C LEU A 102 20.32 -10.09 -5.07
N GLU A 103 21.44 -10.00 -5.79
CA GLU A 103 22.77 -10.23 -5.21
C GLU A 103 23.17 -9.16 -4.17
N ASN A 104 22.67 -7.92 -4.35
CA ASN A 104 22.93 -6.81 -3.43
C ASN A 104 21.60 -6.16 -3.04
N SER A 105 21.14 -6.43 -1.81
CA SER A 105 19.94 -5.81 -1.26
C SER A 105 20.25 -4.42 -0.68
N PRO A 106 19.43 -3.39 -0.96
CA PRO A 106 19.55 -2.07 -0.33
C PRO A 106 19.01 -2.03 1.11
N VAL A 107 18.41 -3.13 1.57
CA VAL A 107 17.81 -3.28 2.91
C VAL A 107 18.21 -4.63 3.52
N GLU A 108 18.13 -4.72 4.85
CA GLU A 108 18.22 -6.00 5.54
C GLU A 108 17.04 -6.90 5.13
N VAL A 109 17.34 -8.16 4.80
CA VAL A 109 16.34 -9.13 4.34
C VAL A 109 16.12 -10.15 5.46
N PRO A 110 14.89 -10.27 6.00
CA PRO A 110 14.58 -11.26 7.02
C PRO A 110 14.87 -12.69 6.57
N GLU A 111 15.14 -13.59 7.53
CA GLU A 111 15.37 -15.00 7.23
C GLU A 111 14.17 -15.61 6.50
N GLY A 112 14.44 -16.35 5.41
CA GLY A 112 13.42 -16.98 4.58
C GLY A 112 12.80 -16.07 3.51
N TYR A 113 13.15 -14.78 3.48
CA TYR A 113 12.72 -13.84 2.46
C TYR A 113 13.77 -13.70 1.36
N THR A 114 13.31 -13.40 0.16
CA THR A 114 14.12 -12.87 -0.94
C THR A 114 13.54 -11.54 -1.37
N VAL A 115 14.28 -10.80 -2.21
CA VAL A 115 13.99 -9.38 -2.48
C VAL A 115 14.02 -9.08 -3.97
N VAL A 116 13.02 -8.31 -4.43
CA VAL A 116 12.98 -7.72 -5.78
C VAL A 116 12.83 -6.20 -5.67
N SER A 117 13.46 -5.47 -6.59
CA SER A 117 13.47 -4.01 -6.61
C SER A 117 12.89 -3.48 -7.91
N PHE A 118 12.05 -2.45 -7.79
CA PHE A 118 11.43 -1.71 -8.87
C PHE A 118 11.86 -0.25 -8.75
N THR A 119 12.68 0.20 -9.68
CA THR A 119 13.15 1.59 -9.73
C THR A 119 12.48 2.36 -10.86
N PRO A 120 12.27 3.68 -10.71
CA PRO A 120 11.79 4.50 -11.81
C PRO A 120 12.77 4.40 -12.97
N ARG A 121 12.27 4.33 -14.21
CA ARG A 121 13.15 4.48 -15.38
C ARG A 121 13.80 5.86 -15.30
N THR A 122 15.13 5.90 -15.36
CA THR A 122 15.85 7.15 -15.61
C THR A 122 15.34 7.75 -16.91
N ARG A 123 14.92 9.02 -16.87
CA ARG A 123 14.60 9.80 -18.06
C ARG A 123 15.84 10.06 -18.90
#